data_AF-A0A6P6X1N7-F1
#
_entry.id   AF-A0A6P6X1N7-F1
#
_cell.length_a   1.000
_cell.length_b   1.000
_cell.length_c   1.000
_cell.angle_alpha   90.00
_cell.angle_beta   90.00
_cell.angle_gamma   90.00
#
_symmetry.space_group_name_H-M   'P 1'
#
loop_
_entity.id
_entity.type
_entity.pdbx_description
1 polymer ?
#
loop_
_entity_poly.entity_id
_entity_poly.type
_entity_poly.pdbx_seq_one_letter_code
_entity_poly.pdbx_strand_id
1 'polypeptide(L)'
;MRLWIAEGFVQKTEVKSLEDTAEDYIMDLIVRSLVMVDKPKSTGGVKTCRIHDLLHEFCLRKATEENLLKLRRDDAGLPKFDEPSNTRRLFIYSKARHFQKSRLFCPLLSSLVVSIQSEEYGTPYNVSSIFCVFKLLRVLDLGKINLGFVFPGEITLLVQLRYLAFADIEVSPCKCSSDLCNLDTISALELDLGQSMDKIMKKFPHIRKLKCSLHETEEACGDWSKIVAMDFLRRLESLKLSFYRVKDKDYGFSFPMNLKKLTLEAFPWSMISSIGSLPNLEVLKLLGTKAGGEEIWNMEEGNSLNSNS
;
A
#
# COMPACT_ATOMS: atom_id res chain seq x y z
N MET A 1 -4.15 -9.90 -1.37
CA MET A 1 -4.22 -10.23 0.09
C MET A 1 -4.58 -9.04 0.98
N ARG A 2 -3.79 -7.95 1.04
CA ARG A 2 -4.05 -6.81 1.96
C ARG A 2 -5.47 -6.22 1.85
N LEU A 3 -5.99 -6.09 0.62
CA LEU A 3 -7.36 -5.63 0.39
C LEU A 3 -8.42 -6.56 0.98
N TRP A 4 -8.22 -7.90 0.91
CA TRP A 4 -9.16 -8.87 1.50
C TRP A 4 -9.20 -8.77 3.02
N ILE A 5 -8.05 -8.54 3.64
CA ILE A 5 -7.95 -8.34 5.09
C ILE A 5 -8.67 -7.06 5.50
N ALA A 6 -8.44 -5.95 4.77
CA ALA A 6 -9.08 -4.67 5.06
C ALA A 6 -10.60 -4.68 4.83
N GLU A 7 -11.07 -5.43 3.83
CA GLU A 7 -12.50 -5.67 3.61
C GLU A 7 -13.13 -6.57 4.68
N GLY A 8 -12.33 -7.37 5.39
CA GLY A 8 -12.79 -8.32 6.41
C GLY A 8 -13.19 -9.69 5.87
N PHE A 9 -12.72 -10.06 4.67
CA PHE A 9 -12.94 -11.40 4.10
C PHE A 9 -12.10 -12.48 4.77
N VAL A 10 -10.97 -12.09 5.37
CA VAL A 10 -10.07 -13.01 6.04
C VAL A 10 -10.43 -13.06 7.52
N GLN A 11 -10.75 -14.25 8.01
CA GLN A 11 -11.09 -14.46 9.41
C GLN A 11 -9.81 -14.64 10.23
N LYS A 12 -9.72 -13.95 11.36
CA LYS A 12 -8.62 -14.12 12.30
C LYS A 12 -8.82 -15.42 13.07
N THR A 13 -7.87 -16.34 12.98
CA THR A 13 -7.80 -17.53 13.84
C THR A 13 -6.85 -17.25 15.01
N GLU A 14 -6.94 -18.04 16.08
CA GLU A 14 -6.04 -17.88 17.24
C GLU A 14 -4.59 -18.26 16.91
N VAL A 15 -4.41 -19.15 15.92
CA VAL A 15 -3.12 -19.77 15.61
C VAL A 15 -2.36 -19.06 14.49
N LYS A 16 -3.06 -18.59 13.44
CA LYS A 16 -2.43 -18.03 12.25
C LYS A 16 -2.58 -16.51 12.15
N SER A 17 -1.59 -15.85 11.56
CA SER A 17 -1.75 -14.44 11.23
C SER A 17 -2.80 -14.27 10.11
N LEU A 18 -3.35 -13.06 10.00
CA LEU A 18 -4.29 -12.74 8.91
C LEU A 18 -3.66 -12.87 7.52
N GLU A 19 -2.33 -12.79 7.42
CA GLU A 19 -1.62 -12.91 6.15
C GLU A 19 -1.45 -14.37 5.76
N ASP A 20 -1.15 -15.23 6.73
CA ASP A 20 -1.02 -16.68 6.50
C ASP A 20 -2.38 -17.26 6.11
N THR A 21 -3.46 -16.87 6.80
CA THR A 21 -4.83 -17.26 6.41
C THR A 21 -5.20 -16.73 5.01
N ALA A 22 -4.76 -15.51 4.67
CA ALA A 22 -5.01 -14.96 3.33
C ALA A 22 -4.21 -15.69 2.24
N GLU A 23 -3.00 -16.16 2.56
CA GLU A 23 -2.16 -16.97 1.67
C GLU A 23 -2.77 -18.37 1.49
N ASP A 24 -3.24 -19.01 2.57
CA ASP A 24 -3.99 -20.27 2.52
C ASP A 24 -5.20 -20.17 1.57
N TYR A 25 -5.98 -19.09 1.67
CA TYR A 25 -7.13 -18.86 0.77
C TYR A 25 -6.72 -18.76 -0.70
N ILE A 26 -5.60 -18.13 -1.00
CA ILE A 26 -5.08 -18.07 -2.38
C ILE A 26 -4.64 -19.45 -2.85
N MET A 27 -3.96 -20.22 -1.99
CA MET A 27 -3.55 -21.59 -2.32
C MET A 27 -4.74 -22.48 -2.60
N ASP A 28 -5.80 -22.39 -1.80
CA ASP A 28 -7.05 -23.13 -2.03
C ASP A 28 -7.69 -22.79 -3.38
N LEU A 29 -7.69 -21.52 -3.78
CA LEU A 29 -8.19 -21.09 -5.09
C LEU A 29 -7.33 -21.63 -6.24
N ILE A 30 -6.01 -21.75 -6.03
CA ILE A 30 -5.08 -22.30 -7.01
C ILE A 30 -5.24 -23.81 -7.15
N VAL A 31 -5.33 -24.54 -6.04
CA VAL A 31 -5.56 -25.99 -6.04
C VAL A 31 -6.87 -26.35 -6.73
N ARG A 32 -7.87 -25.47 -6.67
CA ARG A 32 -9.16 -25.62 -7.38
C ARG A 32 -9.13 -25.13 -8.83
N SER A 33 -7.98 -24.72 -9.36
CA SER A 33 -7.81 -24.17 -10.71
C SER A 33 -8.67 -22.92 -11.00
N LEU A 34 -9.10 -22.20 -9.95
CA LEU A 34 -9.86 -20.96 -10.10
C LEU A 34 -8.93 -19.76 -10.33
N VAL A 35 -7.70 -19.87 -9.82
CA VAL A 35 -6.62 -18.88 -9.96
C VAL A 35 -5.36 -19.61 -10.42
N MET A 36 -4.64 -19.02 -11.35
CA MET A 36 -3.34 -19.50 -11.82
C MET A 36 -2.21 -18.68 -11.20
N VAL A 37 -1.09 -19.33 -10.92
CA VAL A 37 0.17 -18.66 -10.61
C VAL A 37 0.72 -18.05 -11.90
N ASP A 38 1.03 -16.76 -11.87
CA ASP A 38 1.68 -16.06 -12.97
C ASP A 38 3.18 -15.92 -12.69
N LYS A 39 3.54 -15.44 -11.49
CA LYS A 39 4.93 -15.41 -11.01
C LYS A 39 5.00 -15.99 -9.60
N PRO A 40 5.90 -16.95 -9.34
CA PRO A 40 6.17 -17.40 -7.98
C PRO A 40 6.92 -16.33 -7.18
N LYS A 41 6.79 -16.38 -5.86
CA LYS A 41 7.67 -15.65 -4.94
C LYS A 41 9.01 -16.40 -4.86
N SER A 42 10.07 -15.63 -4.70
CA SER A 42 11.43 -16.06 -4.37
C SER A 42 11.53 -16.82 -3.04
N THR A 43 10.64 -16.55 -2.09
CA THR A 43 10.53 -17.23 -0.78
C THR A 43 9.69 -18.51 -0.81
N GLY A 44 9.28 -18.97 -1.99
CA GLY A 44 8.13 -19.87 -2.13
C GLY A 44 6.81 -19.12 -1.98
N GLY A 45 5.76 -19.66 -2.59
CA GLY A 45 4.44 -19.05 -2.68
C GLY A 45 4.20 -18.20 -3.94
N VAL A 46 3.18 -17.34 -3.93
CA VAL A 46 2.65 -16.69 -5.15
C VAL A 46 2.90 -15.18 -5.15
N LYS A 47 3.66 -14.66 -6.12
CA LYS A 47 4.00 -13.22 -6.26
C LYS A 47 2.93 -12.51 -7.07
N THR A 48 2.58 -13.07 -8.21
CA THR A 48 1.45 -12.63 -9.03
C THR A 48 0.59 -13.82 -9.42
N CYS A 49 -0.71 -13.59 -9.51
CA CYS A 49 -1.69 -14.58 -9.92
C CYS A 49 -2.60 -14.00 -11.00
N ARG A 50 -3.20 -14.86 -11.80
CA ARG A 50 -4.13 -14.50 -12.87
C ARG A 50 -5.35 -15.41 -12.85
N ILE A 51 -6.50 -14.92 -13.31
CA ILE A 51 -7.73 -15.70 -13.45
C ILE A 51 -7.88 -16.08 -14.92
N HIS A 52 -8.43 -17.26 -15.22
CA HIS A 52 -8.79 -17.63 -16.59
C HIS A 52 -9.86 -16.70 -17.17
N ASP A 53 -9.78 -16.36 -18.45
CA ASP A 53 -10.68 -15.39 -19.08
C ASP A 53 -12.17 -15.74 -18.90
N LEU A 54 -12.54 -17.04 -19.04
CA LEU A 54 -13.90 -17.53 -18.83
C LEU A 54 -14.38 -17.35 -17.37
N LEU A 55 -13.52 -17.63 -16.39
CA LEU A 55 -13.84 -17.43 -14.97
C LEU A 55 -13.92 -15.94 -14.64
N HIS A 56 -13.06 -15.13 -15.25
CA HIS A 56 -13.09 -13.69 -15.09
C HIS A 56 -14.41 -13.10 -15.63
N GLU A 57 -14.87 -13.51 -16.81
CA GLU A 57 -16.16 -13.08 -17.36
C GLU A 57 -17.33 -13.54 -16.48
N PHE A 58 -17.31 -14.80 -16.03
CA PHE A 58 -18.30 -15.32 -15.09
C PHE A 58 -18.37 -14.49 -13.80
N CYS A 59 -17.22 -14.19 -13.18
CA CYS A 59 -17.12 -13.39 -11.97
C CYS A 59 -17.61 -11.95 -12.18
N LEU A 60 -17.30 -11.33 -13.33
CA LEU A 60 -17.78 -9.98 -13.66
C LEU A 60 -19.30 -9.94 -13.79
N ARG A 61 -19.88 -10.94 -14.47
CA ARG A 61 -21.34 -11.06 -14.60
C ARG A 61 -22.00 -11.22 -13.24
N LYS A 62 -21.51 -12.16 -12.41
CA LYS A 62 -22.02 -12.39 -11.05
C LYS A 62 -21.90 -11.15 -10.16
N ALA A 63 -20.76 -10.46 -10.20
CA ALA A 63 -20.55 -9.27 -9.40
C ALA A 63 -21.47 -8.11 -9.82
N THR A 64 -21.85 -8.04 -11.10
CA THR A 64 -22.82 -7.05 -11.61
C THR A 64 -24.25 -7.41 -11.18
N GLU A 65 -24.64 -8.68 -11.33
CA GLU A 65 -25.95 -9.20 -10.87
C GLU A 65 -26.17 -8.93 -9.37
N GLU A 66 -25.14 -9.14 -8.56
CA GLU A 66 -25.20 -8.97 -7.10
C GLU A 66 -24.78 -7.56 -6.61
N ASN A 67 -24.50 -6.62 -7.53
CA ASN A 67 -24.03 -5.26 -7.23
C ASN A 67 -22.78 -5.19 -6.32
N LEU A 68 -21.96 -6.25 -6.32
CA LEU A 68 -20.77 -6.39 -5.46
C LEU A 68 -19.60 -5.53 -5.91
N LEU A 69 -19.46 -5.33 -7.22
CA LEU A 69 -18.37 -4.59 -7.83
C LEU A 69 -18.89 -3.83 -9.04
N LYS A 70 -18.57 -2.54 -9.12
CA LYS A 70 -18.68 -1.79 -10.37
C LYS A 70 -17.30 -1.51 -10.93
N LEU A 71 -17.10 -1.93 -12.18
CA LEU A 71 -15.90 -1.68 -12.96
C LEU A 71 -16.17 -0.56 -13.96
N ARG A 72 -15.46 0.55 -13.84
CA ARG A 72 -15.53 1.66 -14.81
C ARG A 72 -14.32 1.60 -15.74
N ARG A 73 -14.56 1.40 -17.04
CA ARG A 73 -13.58 1.53 -18.14
C ARG A 73 -14.04 2.63 -19.10
N ASP A 74 -13.09 3.42 -19.61
CA ASP A 74 -13.36 4.52 -20.55
C ASP A 74 -13.59 4.06 -22.00
N ASP A 75 -13.51 2.76 -22.26
CA ASP A 75 -13.62 2.21 -23.61
C ASP A 75 -15.09 2.19 -24.05
N ALA A 76 -15.49 3.26 -24.76
CA ALA A 76 -16.69 3.43 -25.57
C ALA A 76 -18.06 3.03 -24.96
N GLY A 77 -18.82 4.04 -24.50
CA GLY A 77 -20.28 4.00 -24.53
C GLY A 77 -21.03 3.60 -23.25
N LEU A 78 -20.35 3.36 -22.12
CA LEU A 78 -21.03 3.01 -20.86
C LEU A 78 -21.57 4.23 -20.11
N PRO A 79 -22.67 4.07 -19.34
CA PRO A 79 -23.51 5.17 -18.88
C PRO A 79 -22.75 6.15 -18.00
N LYS A 80 -23.03 7.44 -18.19
CA LYS A 80 -22.77 8.44 -17.15
C LYS A 80 -23.50 7.95 -15.90
N PHE A 81 -22.79 7.82 -14.79
CA PHE A 81 -23.38 7.53 -13.48
C PHE A 81 -24.18 8.76 -13.03
N ASP A 82 -25.31 9.01 -13.68
CA ASP A 82 -26.31 9.96 -13.19
C ASP A 82 -27.25 9.27 -12.17
N GLU A 83 -27.16 7.94 -12.01
CA GLU A 83 -27.94 7.16 -11.05
C GLU A 83 -27.14 6.76 -9.79
N PRO A 84 -27.69 6.99 -8.58
CA PRO A 84 -27.07 6.59 -7.32
C PRO A 84 -26.95 5.07 -7.24
N SER A 85 -25.71 4.61 -7.13
CA SER A 85 -25.36 3.20 -7.05
C SER A 85 -25.16 2.77 -5.60
N ASN A 86 -25.89 1.75 -5.16
CA ASN A 86 -25.71 1.13 -3.83
C ASN A 86 -24.55 0.13 -3.76
N THR A 87 -23.57 0.25 -4.66
CA THR A 87 -22.43 -0.67 -4.68
C THR A 87 -21.52 -0.46 -3.48
N ARG A 88 -21.00 -1.57 -2.93
CA ARG A 88 -20.04 -1.54 -1.83
C ARG A 88 -18.60 -1.42 -2.31
N ARG A 89 -18.30 -1.81 -3.55
CA ARG A 89 -16.94 -1.76 -4.12
C ARG A 89 -16.94 -1.15 -5.50
N LEU A 90 -16.05 -0.19 -5.69
CA LEU A 90 -15.88 0.51 -6.95
C LEU A 90 -14.42 0.44 -7.36
N PHE A 91 -14.19 -0.10 -8.55
CA PHE A 91 -12.89 -0.08 -9.20
C PHE A 91 -12.98 0.79 -10.46
N ILE A 92 -12.12 1.80 -10.52
CA ILE A 92 -12.08 2.75 -11.63
C ILE A 92 -10.77 2.53 -12.38
N TYR A 93 -10.88 2.20 -13.66
CA TYR A 93 -9.77 2.14 -14.60
C TYR A 93 -10.04 3.08 -15.76
N SER A 94 -9.49 4.28 -15.67
CA SER A 94 -9.91 5.40 -16.50
C SER A 94 -8.72 6.31 -16.80
N LYS A 95 -8.81 7.10 -17.86
CA LYS A 95 -7.86 8.19 -18.05
C LYS A 95 -8.20 9.29 -17.05
N ALA A 96 -7.15 9.93 -16.54
CA ALA A 96 -7.16 11.07 -15.63
C ALA A 96 -8.35 12.04 -15.78
N ARG A 97 -8.57 12.54 -17.01
CA ARG A 97 -9.58 13.56 -17.35
C ARG A 97 -11.01 13.09 -17.11
N HIS A 98 -11.28 11.79 -17.23
CA HIS A 98 -12.62 11.22 -17.04
C HIS A 98 -12.91 10.97 -15.56
N PHE A 99 -11.89 10.64 -14.76
CA PHE A 99 -12.02 10.56 -13.31
C PHE A 99 -12.39 11.93 -12.72
N GLN A 100 -11.71 13.01 -13.14
CA GLN A 100 -11.99 14.37 -12.66
C GLN A 100 -13.42 14.84 -12.97
N LYS A 101 -13.97 14.44 -14.12
CA LYS A 101 -15.35 14.76 -14.50
C LYS A 101 -16.39 13.84 -13.84
N SER A 102 -15.96 12.78 -13.16
CA SER A 102 -16.87 11.84 -12.52
C SER A 102 -17.38 12.41 -11.19
N ARG A 103 -18.70 12.50 -11.03
CA ARG A 103 -19.32 12.78 -9.74
C ARG A 103 -19.65 11.44 -9.10
N LEU A 104 -18.76 10.95 -8.23
CA LEU A 104 -18.98 9.70 -7.53
C LEU A 104 -19.96 9.95 -6.36
N PHE A 105 -21.14 9.32 -6.42
CA PHE A 105 -22.11 9.35 -5.33
C PHE A 105 -22.59 7.94 -5.03
N CYS A 106 -21.97 7.32 -4.02
CA CYS A 106 -22.20 5.95 -3.57
C CYS A 106 -22.05 5.91 -2.04
N PRO A 107 -23.08 6.30 -1.26
CA PRO A 107 -22.93 6.46 0.20
C PRO A 107 -22.57 5.16 0.93
N LEU A 108 -22.86 4.00 0.33
CA LEU A 108 -22.57 2.67 0.88
C LEU A 108 -21.18 2.12 0.53
N LEU A 109 -20.34 2.92 -0.13
CA LEU A 109 -19.05 2.47 -0.64
C LEU A 109 -18.08 2.17 0.51
N SER A 110 -17.60 0.92 0.56
CA SER A 110 -16.58 0.46 1.51
C SER A 110 -15.20 0.30 0.87
N SER A 111 -15.13 0.08 -0.45
CA SER A 111 -13.88 -0.03 -1.20
C SER A 111 -13.88 0.91 -2.40
N LEU A 112 -12.88 1.78 -2.48
CA LEU A 112 -12.58 2.56 -3.67
C LEU A 112 -11.14 2.30 -4.11
N VAL A 113 -10.97 1.79 -5.32
CA VAL A 113 -9.65 1.61 -5.94
C VAL A 113 -9.67 2.32 -7.29
N VAL A 114 -8.69 3.18 -7.50
CA VAL A 114 -8.59 3.98 -8.72
C VAL A 114 -7.21 3.76 -9.34
N SER A 115 -7.21 3.38 -10.60
CA SER A 115 -6.01 3.20 -11.41
C SER A 115 -6.14 4.02 -12.68
N ILE A 116 -5.14 4.86 -12.95
CA ILE A 116 -5.11 5.72 -14.14
C ILE A 116 -4.32 5.04 -15.26
N GLN A 117 -4.83 5.13 -16.49
CA GLN A 117 -4.21 4.52 -17.69
C GLN A 117 -2.93 5.21 -18.18
N SER A 118 -2.67 6.45 -17.78
CA SER A 118 -1.58 7.29 -18.29
C SER A 118 -0.96 8.12 -17.19
N GLU A 119 0.37 8.17 -17.15
CA GLU A 119 1.17 9.16 -16.41
C GLU A 119 1.12 10.51 -17.15
N GLU A 120 -0.06 11.08 -17.36
CA GLU A 120 -0.10 12.51 -17.71
C GLU A 120 0.44 13.27 -16.50
N TYR A 121 1.67 13.80 -16.61
CA TYR A 121 2.25 14.79 -15.70
C TYR A 121 1.37 16.05 -15.72
N GLY A 122 0.24 15.97 -15.03
CA GLY A 122 -0.80 16.98 -14.98
C GLY A 122 -0.90 17.61 -13.60
N THR A 123 -1.81 18.59 -13.49
CA THR A 123 -2.16 19.23 -12.22
C THR A 123 -2.67 18.22 -11.19
N PRO A 124 -2.37 18.39 -9.90
CA PRO A 124 -2.90 17.59 -8.81
C PRO A 124 -4.43 17.39 -8.89
N TYR A 125 -4.91 16.17 -8.64
CA TYR A 125 -6.35 15.89 -8.58
C TYR A 125 -6.93 16.27 -7.22
N ASN A 126 -7.98 17.09 -7.24
CA ASN A 126 -8.78 17.33 -6.05
C ASN A 126 -9.69 16.11 -5.79
N VAL A 127 -9.43 15.43 -4.68
CA VAL A 127 -10.20 14.28 -4.20
C VAL A 127 -10.95 14.57 -2.90
N SER A 128 -11.06 15.84 -2.49
CA SER A 128 -11.69 16.23 -1.22
C SER A 128 -13.13 15.72 -1.10
N SER A 129 -13.85 15.64 -2.22
CA SER A 129 -15.21 15.09 -2.28
C SER A 129 -15.30 13.63 -1.83
N ILE A 130 -14.27 12.81 -2.08
CA ILE A 130 -14.22 11.40 -1.67
C ILE A 130 -14.32 11.29 -0.15
N PHE A 131 -13.54 12.09 0.59
CA PHE A 131 -13.51 12.05 2.06
C PHE A 131 -14.83 12.52 2.69
N CYS A 132 -15.55 13.40 2.00
CA CYS A 132 -16.84 13.92 2.44
C CYS A 132 -17.99 12.95 2.16
N VAL A 133 -17.99 12.26 1.01
CA VAL A 133 -19.12 11.42 0.57
C VAL A 133 -19.07 10.01 1.16
N PHE A 134 -17.88 9.39 1.28
CA PHE A 134 -17.77 7.96 1.54
C PHE A 134 -17.38 7.61 2.98
N LYS A 135 -18.28 7.87 3.94
CA LYS A 135 -18.01 7.66 5.37
C LYS A 135 -17.82 6.21 5.80
N LEU A 136 -18.17 5.24 4.95
CA LEU A 136 -18.05 3.81 5.20
C LEU A 136 -16.79 3.18 4.58
N LEU A 137 -15.88 3.99 4.00
CA LEU A 137 -14.66 3.47 3.38
C LEU A 137 -13.78 2.74 4.39
N ARG A 138 -13.44 1.50 4.04
CA ARG A 138 -12.43 0.65 4.68
C ARG A 138 -11.18 0.53 3.82
N VAL A 139 -11.34 0.57 2.50
CA VAL A 139 -10.26 0.48 1.52
C VAL A 139 -10.30 1.71 0.63
N LEU A 140 -9.22 2.50 0.65
CA LEU A 140 -9.02 3.59 -0.30
C LEU A 140 -7.65 3.42 -0.96
N ASP A 141 -7.64 3.17 -2.27
CA ASP A 141 -6.43 3.07 -3.06
C ASP A 141 -6.41 4.12 -4.17
N LEU A 142 -5.60 5.16 -3.94
CA LEU A 142 -5.30 6.25 -4.86
C LEU A 142 -3.80 6.27 -5.20
N GLY A 143 -3.08 5.16 -5.01
CA GLY A 143 -1.63 5.07 -5.16
C GLY A 143 -1.11 5.22 -6.59
N LYS A 144 -1.98 5.50 -7.56
CA LYS A 144 -1.64 5.80 -8.95
C LYS A 144 -2.23 7.13 -9.42
N ILE A 145 -2.55 8.02 -8.48
CA ILE A 145 -3.13 9.32 -8.74
C ILE A 145 -2.15 10.37 -8.23
N ASN A 146 -1.79 11.33 -9.09
CA ASN A 146 -1.06 12.53 -8.66
C ASN A 146 -2.00 13.45 -7.87
N LEU A 147 -1.93 13.37 -6.55
CA LEU A 147 -2.73 14.21 -5.65
C LEU A 147 -2.00 15.49 -5.25
N GLY A 148 -0.80 15.70 -5.80
CA GLY A 148 0.11 16.76 -5.43
C GLY A 148 0.70 16.56 -4.03
N PHE A 149 1.57 17.49 -3.68
CA PHE A 149 2.42 17.45 -2.50
C PHE A 149 1.71 17.84 -1.19
N VAL A 150 0.40 17.61 -1.03
CA VAL A 150 -0.29 17.99 0.22
C VAL A 150 -1.19 16.86 0.68
N PHE A 151 -0.91 16.37 1.89
CA PHE A 151 -1.76 15.38 2.54
C PHE A 151 -3.14 15.96 2.84
N PRO A 152 -4.24 15.36 2.35
CA PRO A 152 -5.58 15.88 2.59
C PRO A 152 -6.00 15.59 4.03
N GLY A 153 -6.12 16.64 4.83
CA GLY A 153 -6.50 16.52 6.24
C GLY A 153 -7.87 15.88 6.46
N GLU A 154 -8.79 16.02 5.50
CA GLU A 154 -10.15 15.47 5.53
C GLU A 154 -10.17 13.93 5.54
N ILE A 155 -9.05 13.28 5.21
CA ILE A 155 -8.94 11.83 5.30
C ILE A 155 -9.21 11.30 6.71
N THR A 156 -8.95 12.10 7.74
CA THR A 156 -9.23 11.72 9.13
C THR A 156 -10.73 11.63 9.45
N LEU A 157 -11.59 12.05 8.51
CA LEU A 157 -13.04 11.81 8.55
C LEU A 157 -13.41 10.37 8.18
N LEU A 158 -12.52 9.61 7.54
CA LEU A 158 -12.73 8.22 7.16
C LEU A 158 -12.41 7.29 8.33
N VAL A 159 -13.19 7.38 9.41
CA VAL A 159 -12.91 6.66 10.67
C VAL A 159 -12.95 5.13 10.55
N GLN A 160 -13.56 4.58 9.50
CA GLN A 160 -13.61 3.13 9.24
C GLN A 160 -12.44 2.62 8.39
N LEU A 161 -11.54 3.50 7.95
CA LEU A 161 -10.48 3.18 7.02
C LEU A 161 -9.48 2.20 7.65
N ARG A 162 -9.15 1.13 6.92
CA ARG A 162 -8.24 0.04 7.33
C ARG A 162 -7.05 -0.13 6.39
N TYR A 163 -7.26 0.15 5.11
CA TYR A 163 -6.21 0.16 4.09
C TYR A 163 -6.20 1.50 3.39
N LEU A 164 -4.99 2.01 3.21
CA LEU A 164 -4.76 3.24 2.50
C LEU A 164 -3.61 3.14 1.53
N ALA A 165 -3.83 3.62 0.30
CA ALA A 165 -2.75 3.89 -0.62
C ALA A 165 -2.89 5.28 -1.26
N PHE A 166 -1.78 6.00 -1.28
CA PHE A 166 -1.63 7.35 -1.81
C PHE A 166 -0.22 7.46 -2.40
N ALA A 167 -0.06 8.08 -3.56
CA ALA A 167 1.23 8.40 -4.15
C ALA A 167 1.55 9.90 -4.00
N ASP A 168 2.83 10.26 -4.09
CA ASP A 168 3.33 11.64 -4.24
C ASP A 168 2.85 12.63 -3.17
N ILE A 169 2.93 12.29 -1.87
CA ILE A 169 2.54 13.23 -0.81
C ILE A 169 3.76 13.81 -0.09
N GLU A 170 3.95 15.11 -0.21
CA GLU A 170 4.71 15.88 0.78
C GLU A 170 3.77 16.18 1.96
N VAL A 171 4.03 15.60 3.13
CA VAL A 171 3.10 15.76 4.25
C VAL A 171 3.49 17.01 5.04
N SER A 172 2.94 18.16 4.65
CA SER A 172 2.97 19.32 5.53
C SER A 172 2.22 19.01 6.85
N PRO A 173 2.59 19.64 7.99
CA PRO A 173 1.92 19.41 9.27
C PRO A 173 0.41 19.74 9.19
N CYS A 174 -0.44 18.74 8.98
CA CYS A 174 -1.88 18.92 8.97
C CYS A 174 -2.39 19.35 10.36
N LYS A 175 -3.26 20.36 10.39
CA LYS A 175 -3.94 20.87 11.60
C LYS A 175 -5.11 20.00 12.07
N CYS A 176 -5.25 18.76 11.58
CA CYS A 176 -6.43 17.93 11.85
C CYS A 176 -6.45 17.41 13.28
N SER A 177 -7.65 17.39 13.87
CA SER A 177 -7.88 17.02 15.28
C SER A 177 -8.04 15.52 15.53
N SER A 178 -8.36 14.71 14.50
CA SER A 178 -8.61 13.27 14.64
C SER A 178 -7.48 12.40 14.09
N ASP A 179 -7.38 11.18 14.64
CA ASP A 179 -6.42 10.14 14.25
C ASP A 179 -7.16 8.96 13.62
N LEU A 180 -6.51 8.24 12.69
CA LEU A 180 -7.09 7.08 12.03
C LEU A 180 -6.70 5.79 12.76
N CYS A 181 -7.32 5.58 13.93
CA CYS A 181 -7.00 4.44 14.82
C CYS A 181 -7.32 3.06 14.22
N ASN A 182 -8.23 2.99 13.24
CA ASN A 182 -8.58 1.73 12.56
C ASN A 182 -7.66 1.41 11.37
N LEU A 183 -6.79 2.34 10.99
CA LEU A 183 -5.90 2.16 9.85
C LEU A 183 -4.78 1.19 10.20
N ASP A 184 -4.74 0.07 9.48
CA ASP A 184 -3.79 -1.01 9.72
C ASP A 184 -2.65 -1.01 8.70
N THR A 185 -2.97 -0.68 7.45
CA THR A 185 -2.05 -0.75 6.32
C THR A 185 -1.99 0.56 5.56
N ILE A 186 -0.78 1.10 5.37
CA ILE A 186 -0.49 2.14 4.38
C ILE A 186 0.42 1.55 3.30
N SER A 187 0.07 1.80 2.04
CA SER A 187 0.77 1.30 0.87
C SER A 187 1.08 2.44 -0.10
N ALA A 188 2.35 2.66 -0.42
CA ALA A 188 2.83 3.69 -1.37
C ALA A 188 3.01 5.12 -0.82
N LEU A 189 3.06 5.30 0.51
CA LEU A 189 3.36 6.61 1.10
C LEU A 189 4.73 7.13 0.64
N GLU A 190 4.82 8.35 0.16
CA GLU A 190 6.10 8.97 -0.19
C GLU A 190 6.47 9.99 0.88
N LEU A 191 7.75 10.07 1.25
CA LEU A 191 8.23 10.98 2.29
C LEU A 191 9.61 11.51 1.90
N ASP A 192 9.87 12.76 2.25
CA ASP A 192 11.21 13.33 2.13
C ASP A 192 12.04 13.04 3.38
N LEU A 193 13.31 12.70 3.15
CA LEU A 193 14.31 12.61 4.19
C LEU A 193 14.47 13.98 4.86
N GLY A 194 14.33 14.01 6.18
CA GLY A 194 14.35 15.24 6.98
C GLY A 194 12.97 15.73 7.38
N GLN A 195 11.87 15.31 6.76
CA GLN A 195 10.56 15.64 7.34
C GLN A 195 10.35 14.93 8.68
N SER A 196 9.59 15.58 9.57
CA SER A 196 9.24 15.06 10.90
C SER A 196 8.27 13.88 10.75
N MET A 197 8.78 12.71 10.36
CA MET A 197 8.01 11.47 10.18
C MET A 197 7.17 11.13 11.40
N ASP A 198 7.67 11.46 12.60
CA ASP A 198 6.95 11.31 13.86
C ASP A 198 5.62 12.07 13.89
N LYS A 199 5.56 13.29 13.32
CA LYS A 199 4.33 14.11 13.29
C LYS A 199 3.28 13.48 12.40
N ILE A 200 3.70 12.95 11.27
CA ILE A 200 2.83 12.31 10.28
C ILE A 200 2.28 11.02 10.85
N MET A 201 3.19 10.18 11.36
CA MET A 201 2.85 8.86 11.84
C MET A 201 2.05 8.85 13.15
N LYS A 202 2.07 9.94 13.94
CA LYS A 202 1.14 10.14 15.06
C LYS A 202 -0.33 10.03 14.63
N LYS A 203 -0.66 10.31 13.37
CA LYS A 203 -2.02 10.16 12.81
C LYS A 203 -2.45 8.72 12.59
N PHE A 204 -1.50 7.78 12.57
CA PHE A 204 -1.75 6.37 12.31
C PHE A 204 -1.18 5.52 13.46
N PRO A 205 -1.67 5.70 14.70
CA PRO A 205 -1.03 5.16 15.91
C PRO A 205 -1.07 3.62 15.99
N HIS A 206 -1.85 2.96 15.14
CA HIS A 206 -2.08 1.52 15.16
C HIS A 206 -1.65 0.82 13.88
N ILE A 207 -0.89 1.50 13.04
CA ILE A 207 -0.37 0.94 11.80
C ILE A 207 0.50 -0.30 12.08
N ARG A 208 0.23 -1.37 11.33
CA ARG A 208 1.01 -2.61 11.37
C ARG A 208 1.84 -2.82 10.12
N LYS A 209 1.41 -2.22 9.00
CA LYS A 209 2.04 -2.42 7.69
C LYS A 209 2.25 -1.10 6.99
N LEU A 210 3.50 -0.82 6.66
CA LEU A 210 3.90 0.40 5.98
C LEU A 210 4.74 0.04 4.75
N LYS A 211 4.31 0.51 3.58
CA LYS A 211 5.19 0.63 2.41
C LYS A 211 5.37 2.12 2.15
N CYS A 212 6.62 2.58 2.21
CA CYS A 212 6.95 3.95 1.88
C CYS A 212 8.18 4.11 0.99
N SER A 213 8.16 5.17 0.19
CA SER A 213 9.26 5.65 -0.63
C SER A 213 9.93 6.84 0.07
N LEU A 214 11.26 6.86 0.12
CA LEU A 214 12.05 7.92 0.74
C LEU A 214 12.88 8.66 -0.32
N HIS A 215 12.75 9.99 -0.34
CA HIS A 215 13.39 10.87 -1.32
C HIS A 215 14.36 11.85 -0.63
N GLU A 216 15.50 12.14 -1.28
CA GLU A 216 16.40 13.23 -0.87
C GLU A 216 16.09 14.47 -1.72
N THR A 217 15.73 15.60 -1.09
CA THR A 217 15.49 16.88 -1.78
C THR A 217 16.76 17.72 -1.84
N GLU A 218 16.94 18.55 -2.88
CA GLU A 218 18.13 19.38 -3.07
C GLU A 218 18.29 20.49 -2.01
N GLU A 219 17.17 20.92 -1.40
CA GLU A 219 17.15 21.90 -0.30
C GLU A 219 17.53 21.29 1.06
N ALA A 220 17.72 19.97 1.16
CA ALA A 220 18.13 19.28 2.39
C ALA A 220 19.62 19.49 2.76
N CYS A 221 20.14 20.69 2.53
CA CYS A 221 21.46 21.16 2.96
C CYS A 221 21.36 21.82 4.34
N GLY A 222 20.89 21.05 5.32
CA GLY A 222 20.87 21.44 6.73
C GLY A 222 21.38 20.29 7.59
N ASP A 223 21.92 20.62 8.75
CA ASP A 223 22.51 19.72 9.75
C ASP A 223 21.43 18.84 10.43
N TRP A 224 20.59 18.17 9.64
CA TRP A 224 19.67 17.16 10.12
C TRP A 224 20.54 16.04 10.68
N SER A 225 20.41 15.77 11.98
CA SER A 225 20.93 14.56 12.59
C SER A 225 20.59 13.41 11.66
N LYS A 226 21.63 12.76 11.12
CA LYS A 226 21.63 11.79 10.00
C LYS A 226 20.76 10.54 10.24
N ILE A 227 19.90 10.54 11.24
CA ILE A 227 19.12 9.42 11.73
C ILE A 227 17.67 9.54 11.27
N VAL A 228 17.24 8.61 10.44
CA VAL A 228 15.82 8.40 10.14
C VAL A 228 15.26 7.49 11.23
N ALA A 229 14.50 8.08 12.16
CA ALA A 229 13.92 7.34 13.26
C ALA A 229 12.52 6.80 12.93
N MET A 230 12.33 5.49 13.10
CA MET A 230 11.03 4.81 12.96
C MET A 230 10.71 3.90 14.16
N ASP A 231 11.57 3.88 15.17
CA ASP A 231 11.44 3.10 16.41
C ASP A 231 10.18 3.44 17.24
N PHE A 232 9.62 4.64 17.05
CA PHE A 232 8.35 5.03 17.65
C PHE A 232 7.14 4.23 17.11
N LEU A 233 7.25 3.56 15.96
CA LEU A 233 6.20 2.73 15.36
C LEU A 233 6.12 1.34 16.03
N ARG A 234 5.82 1.31 17.33
CA ARG A 234 5.90 0.12 18.18
C ARG A 234 4.98 -1.04 17.77
N ARG A 235 4.00 -0.84 16.90
CA ARG A 235 3.06 -1.88 16.44
C ARG A 235 3.37 -2.38 15.02
N LEU A 236 4.39 -1.81 14.38
CA LEU A 236 4.71 -2.12 13.00
C LEU A 236 5.32 -3.51 12.88
N GLU A 237 4.66 -4.37 12.12
CA GLU A 237 5.04 -5.77 11.89
C GLU A 237 5.66 -5.95 10.49
N SER A 238 5.28 -5.10 9.52
CA SER A 238 5.81 -5.16 8.14
C SER A 238 6.18 -3.78 7.61
N LEU A 239 7.41 -3.65 7.12
CA LEU A 239 7.98 -2.42 6.58
C LEU A 239 8.61 -2.70 5.21
N LYS A 240 8.18 -1.95 4.20
CA LYS A 240 8.88 -1.85 2.92
C LYS A 240 9.37 -0.43 2.71
N LEU A 241 10.67 -0.24 2.55
CA LEU A 241 11.30 1.03 2.19
C LEU A 241 11.87 0.93 0.77
N SER A 242 11.54 1.92 -0.05
CA SER A 242 12.15 2.14 -1.36
C SER A 242 12.85 3.48 -1.35
N PHE A 243 14.11 3.55 -1.78
CA PHE A 243 14.90 4.78 -1.75
C PHE A 243 15.11 5.30 -3.16
N TYR A 244 14.92 6.60 -3.36
CA TYR A 244 15.08 7.25 -4.66
C TYR A 244 15.97 8.46 -4.55
N ARG A 245 16.97 8.55 -5.44
CA ARG A 245 17.92 9.67 -5.53
C ARG A 245 18.72 9.94 -4.25
N VAL A 246 18.79 8.98 -3.34
CA VAL A 246 19.55 9.07 -2.10
C VAL A 246 21.03 8.88 -2.40
N LYS A 247 21.86 9.87 -2.08
CA LYS A 247 23.31 9.77 -2.21
C LYS A 247 23.85 8.73 -1.21
N ASP A 248 24.94 8.04 -1.57
CA ASP A 248 25.64 7.07 -0.70
C ASP A 248 26.30 7.81 0.47
N LYS A 249 25.49 8.25 1.44
CA LYS A 249 25.87 8.94 2.67
C LYS A 249 25.55 8.04 3.85
N ASP A 250 26.29 8.21 4.95
CA ASP A 250 26.03 7.53 6.21
C ASP A 250 24.79 8.09 6.89
N TYR A 251 23.62 7.58 6.50
CA TYR A 251 22.40 7.74 7.26
C TYR A 251 22.35 6.68 8.36
N GLY A 252 22.12 7.11 9.60
CA GLY A 252 21.64 6.25 10.67
C GLY A 252 20.16 5.93 10.45
N PHE A 253 19.76 4.71 10.81
CA PHE A 253 18.36 4.30 10.78
C PHE A 253 18.03 3.59 12.08
N SER A 254 16.94 4.01 12.74
CA SER A 254 16.38 3.26 13.86
C SER A 254 15.08 2.60 13.43
N PHE A 255 15.10 1.28 13.35
CA PHE A 255 13.95 0.49 12.95
C PHE A 255 13.01 0.20 14.13
N PRO A 256 11.71 -0.05 13.87
CA PRO A 256 10.80 -0.54 14.90
C PRO A 256 11.17 -1.96 15.34
N MET A 257 11.22 -2.20 16.65
CA MET A 257 11.68 -3.47 17.24
C MET A 257 10.72 -4.66 17.08
N ASN A 258 9.45 -4.41 16.77
CA ASN A 258 8.43 -5.46 16.58
C ASN A 258 8.29 -5.90 15.12
N LEU A 259 9.24 -5.52 14.28
CA LEU A 259 9.21 -5.80 12.87
C LEU A 259 9.49 -7.29 12.60
N LYS A 260 8.57 -7.93 11.86
CA LYS A 260 8.67 -9.32 11.39
C LYS A 260 9.12 -9.42 9.95
N LYS A 261 8.73 -8.44 9.11
CA LYS A 261 9.03 -8.44 7.68
C LYS A 261 9.64 -7.11 7.27
N LEU A 262 10.88 -7.14 6.79
CA LEU A 262 11.58 -5.97 6.25
C LEU A 262 11.86 -6.17 4.77
N THR A 263 11.52 -5.18 3.95
CA THR A 263 11.93 -5.12 2.55
C THR A 263 12.61 -3.77 2.29
N LEU A 264 13.83 -3.81 1.78
CA LEU A 264 14.59 -2.63 1.40
C LEU A 264 14.87 -2.67 -0.10
N GLU A 265 14.66 -1.55 -0.78
CA GLU A 265 14.85 -1.42 -2.21
C GLU A 265 15.70 -0.18 -2.51
N ALA A 266 16.79 -0.34 -3.26
CA ALA A 266 17.74 0.72 -3.61
C ALA A 266 18.34 1.46 -2.38
N PHE A 267 18.53 0.75 -1.26
CA PHE A 267 18.88 1.31 0.05
C PHE A 267 20.39 1.59 0.23
N PRO A 268 20.79 2.53 1.11
CA PRO A 268 22.18 2.74 1.49
C PRO A 268 22.74 1.59 2.34
N TRP A 269 23.96 1.13 2.05
CA TRP A 269 24.57 -0.01 2.75
C TRP A 269 24.86 0.23 4.24
N SER A 270 24.98 1.50 4.67
CA SER A 270 25.16 1.87 6.09
C SER A 270 24.07 1.28 7.00
N MET A 271 22.88 1.06 6.45
CA MET A 271 21.70 0.55 7.15
C MET A 271 21.80 -0.90 7.60
N ILE A 272 22.64 -1.72 6.94
CA ILE A 272 22.75 -3.16 7.23
C ILE A 272 23.12 -3.41 8.70
N SER A 273 23.96 -2.55 9.28
CA SER A 273 24.36 -2.63 10.69
C SER A 273 23.17 -2.53 11.65
N SER A 274 22.15 -1.73 11.32
CA SER A 274 20.92 -1.59 12.10
C SER A 274 19.95 -2.75 11.94
N ILE A 275 20.07 -3.57 10.89
CA ILE A 275 19.15 -4.71 10.65
C ILE A 275 19.47 -5.85 11.61
N GLY A 276 20.75 -6.09 11.89
CA GLY A 276 21.20 -7.18 12.78
C GLY A 276 20.71 -7.06 14.23
N SER A 277 20.19 -5.90 14.63
CA SER A 277 19.64 -5.67 15.98
C SER A 277 18.13 -5.95 16.09
N LEU A 278 17.45 -6.30 14.99
CA LEU A 278 16.00 -6.55 14.97
C LEU A 278 15.68 -7.94 15.55
N PRO A 279 15.04 -8.03 16.74
CA PRO A 279 14.93 -9.29 17.47
C PRO A 279 13.88 -10.25 16.92
N ASN A 280 12.84 -9.73 16.25
CA ASN A 280 11.67 -10.50 15.80
C ASN A 280 11.61 -10.61 14.27
N LEU A 281 12.69 -10.28 13.56
CA LEU A 281 12.67 -10.26 12.10
C LEU A 281 12.65 -11.70 11.58
N GLU A 282 11.59 -12.07 10.88
CA GLU A 282 11.38 -13.41 10.29
C GLU A 282 11.81 -13.42 8.82
N VAL A 283 11.50 -12.33 8.08
CA VAL A 283 11.76 -12.21 6.64
C VAL A 283 12.47 -10.90 6.32
N LEU A 284 13.63 -10.98 5.68
CA LEU A 284 14.38 -9.85 5.15
C LEU A 284 14.52 -9.95 3.63
N LYS A 285 14.12 -8.91 2.90
CA LYS A 285 14.27 -8.83 1.43
C LYS A 285 15.07 -7.58 1.06
N LEU A 286 16.16 -7.76 0.33
CA LEU A 286 17.04 -6.71 -0.15
C LEU A 286 16.97 -6.69 -1.69
N LEU A 287 16.46 -5.60 -2.25
CA LEU A 287 16.23 -5.44 -3.68
C LEU A 287 17.16 -4.36 -4.25
N GLY A 288 17.80 -4.65 -5.38
CA GLY A 288 18.65 -3.68 -6.08
C GLY A 288 20.03 -3.48 -5.44
N THR A 289 20.65 -4.57 -4.96
CA THR A 289 22.08 -4.55 -4.59
C THR A 289 22.93 -4.18 -5.81
N LYS A 290 24.16 -3.66 -5.62
CA LYS A 290 25.08 -3.23 -6.71
C LYS A 290 25.32 -4.32 -7.79
N ALA A 291 24.88 -5.56 -7.56
CA ALA A 291 24.95 -6.70 -8.47
C ALA A 291 23.63 -7.00 -9.25
N GLY A 292 22.58 -6.18 -9.14
CA GLY A 292 21.34 -6.35 -9.91
C GLY A 292 20.44 -7.51 -9.47
N GLY A 293 20.71 -8.13 -8.31
CA GLY A 293 19.96 -9.25 -7.75
C GLY A 293 18.89 -8.86 -6.71
N GLU A 294 17.91 -9.75 -6.51
CA GLU A 294 17.00 -9.78 -5.35
C GLU A 294 17.59 -10.79 -4.36
N GLU A 295 18.04 -10.33 -3.19
CA GLU A 295 18.56 -11.18 -2.11
C GLU A 295 17.53 -11.28 -0.99
N ILE A 296 17.23 -12.51 -0.55
CA ILE A 296 16.23 -12.74 0.49
C ILE A 296 16.80 -13.68 1.54
N TRP A 297 16.56 -13.32 2.80
CA TRP A 297 17.04 -14.02 3.97
C TRP A 297 15.82 -14.39 4.84
N ASN A 298 15.64 -15.69 5.06
CA ASN A 298 14.72 -16.20 6.07
C ASN A 298 15.52 -16.33 7.37
N MET A 299 15.11 -15.63 8.42
CA MET A 299 15.91 -15.54 9.65
C MET A 299 15.63 -16.70 10.63
N GLU A 300 14.53 -17.43 10.43
CA GLU A 300 14.14 -18.59 11.25
C GLU A 300 14.93 -19.87 10.91
N GLU A 301 15.37 -20.00 9.66
CA GLU A 301 16.26 -21.06 9.19
C GLU A 301 17.63 -20.44 9.01
N GLY A 302 18.61 -20.74 9.86
CA GLY A 302 19.93 -20.08 9.89
C GLY A 302 20.83 -20.24 8.65
N ASN A 303 20.30 -20.38 7.43
CA ASN A 303 21.03 -20.45 6.17
C ASN A 303 20.34 -19.62 5.07
N SER A 304 21.05 -18.65 4.52
CA SER A 304 20.78 -18.11 3.19
C SER A 304 21.62 -18.86 2.15
N LEU A 305 21.07 -19.01 0.94
CA LEU A 305 21.76 -18.97 -0.36
C LEU A 305 20.77 -19.39 -1.46
N ASN A 306 20.20 -18.40 -2.16
CA ASN A 306 19.73 -18.58 -3.53
C ASN A 306 20.29 -17.43 -4.36
N SER A 307 21.60 -17.48 -4.61
CA SER A 307 22.22 -16.73 -5.70
C SER A 307 22.05 -17.55 -6.98
N ASN A 308 21.05 -17.22 -7.80
CA ASN A 308 21.09 -17.67 -9.20
C ASN A 308 22.08 -16.77 -9.94
N SER A 309 23.26 -17.33 -10.21
CA SER A 309 24.31 -16.82 -11.09
C SER A 309 23.81 -16.57 -12.51
#